data_AF-A0A327W2W1-F1
#
_entry.id   AF-A0A327W2W1-F1
#
_cell.length_a   1.000
_cell.length_b   1.000
_cell.length_c   1.000
_cell.angle_alpha   90.00
_cell.angle_beta   90.00
_cell.angle_gamma   90.00
#
_symmetry.space_group_name_H-M   'P 1'
#
loop_
_entity.id
_entity.type
_entity.pdbx_description
1 polymer ?
#
loop_
_entity_poly.entity_id
_entity_poly.type
_entity_poly.pdbx_seq_one_letter_code
_entity_poly.pdbx_strand_id
1 'polypeptide(L)'
;MNMQSSGKGISTQTWLYLFAVYIIWGSTYLGMKIATATVPAFYLSAMRFFLAGIVLLAIGIYREQTMPTLRQALSASFVGILLIGTGNTTVALAVHYMPSGLVALLVAAMPAWFMGLDWAFFSKNRPSATTMMGIGVGFVGLFLLFNPFRQENVQSFPLWPVLIVILGNICWATGSLMVPRLPMPPQITSTAIQMLAGGIFALLVSFITEHNATTSFLEMPHSGWMAYFYLVFIGSLVGYTSYSWLTRNAPPKLTATYAYINPIVALFLGWAIGNESITAMVIVAATIVIGGVVLMTLGKK
;
A
#
# COMPACT_ATOMS: atom_id res chain seq x y z
N MET A 1 19.16 7.12 39.45
CA MET A 1 20.00 8.23 38.94
C MET A 1 19.42 8.66 37.60
N ASN A 2 19.07 9.93 37.50
CA ASN A 2 18.03 10.48 36.63
C ASN A 2 18.15 10.16 35.13
N MET A 3 17.05 9.65 34.57
CA MET A 3 16.73 9.71 33.15
C MET A 3 16.61 11.18 32.74
N GLN A 4 17.60 11.69 32.01
CA GLN A 4 17.44 12.88 31.20
C GLN A 4 16.59 12.53 29.98
N SER A 5 15.27 12.66 30.10
CA SER A 5 14.39 12.79 28.93
C SER A 5 14.55 14.20 28.36
N SER A 6 15.67 14.48 27.71
CA SER A 6 15.79 15.67 26.88
C SER A 6 14.90 15.47 25.66
N GLY A 7 13.92 16.35 25.46
CA GLY A 7 13.10 16.41 24.25
C GLY A 7 13.96 16.67 23.02
N LYS A 8 14.52 15.62 22.43
CA LYS A 8 15.07 15.69 21.08
C LYS A 8 13.88 15.79 20.15
N GLY A 9 13.69 16.99 19.57
CA GLY A 9 12.74 17.18 18.48
C GLY A 9 12.94 16.15 17.38
N ILE A 10 11.88 15.88 16.63
CA ILE A 10 11.91 14.93 15.51
C ILE A 10 13.04 15.32 14.55
N SER A 11 13.92 14.36 14.22
CA SER A 11 15.10 14.63 13.39
C SER A 11 14.73 15.04 11.96
N THR A 12 15.58 15.85 11.31
CA THR A 12 15.43 16.19 9.88
C THR A 12 15.36 14.93 9.00
N GLN A 13 16.12 13.89 9.35
CA GLN A 13 16.10 12.61 8.64
C GLN A 13 14.74 11.93 8.71
N THR A 14 14.05 12.02 9.86
CA THR A 14 12.68 11.51 10.01
C THR A 14 11.72 12.22 9.07
N TRP A 15 11.80 13.54 8.97
CA TRP A 15 10.96 14.32 8.06
C TRP A 15 11.25 14.02 6.59
N LEU A 16 12.51 13.86 6.22
CA LEU A 16 12.91 13.47 4.87
C LEU A 16 12.29 12.12 4.46
N TYR A 17 12.39 11.09 5.31
CA TYR A 17 11.80 9.79 5.01
C TYR A 17 10.27 9.80 5.05
N LEU A 18 9.64 10.58 5.93
CA LEU A 18 8.19 10.75 5.94
C LEU A 18 7.71 11.37 4.64
N PHE A 19 8.34 12.47 4.22
CA PHE A 19 7.98 13.15 2.97
C PHE A 19 8.23 12.24 1.77
N ALA A 20 9.34 11.49 1.76
CA ALA A 20 9.60 10.48 0.74
C ALA A 20 8.46 9.46 0.66
N VAL A 21 8.04 8.86 1.79
CA VAL A 21 6.94 7.88 1.78
C VAL A 21 5.62 8.52 1.33
N TYR A 22 5.32 9.75 1.77
CA TYR A 22 4.07 10.44 1.41
C TYR A 22 3.97 10.66 -0.10
N ILE A 23 5.03 11.21 -0.68
CA ILE A 23 5.04 11.53 -2.11
C ILE A 23 5.17 10.26 -2.94
N ILE A 24 6.13 9.39 -2.62
CA ILE A 24 6.43 8.19 -3.41
C ILE A 24 5.25 7.21 -3.41
N TRP A 25 4.67 6.91 -2.25
CA TRP A 25 3.55 5.97 -2.22
C TRP A 25 2.22 6.59 -2.65
N GLY A 26 2.08 7.92 -2.59
CA GLY A 26 0.96 8.61 -3.22
C GLY A 26 1.05 8.61 -4.75
N SER A 27 2.25 8.78 -5.31
CA SER A 27 2.48 8.81 -6.76
C SER A 27 2.53 7.43 -7.42
N THR A 28 2.80 6.35 -6.66
CA THR A 28 2.79 4.98 -7.21
C THR A 28 1.43 4.59 -7.77
N TYR A 29 0.32 5.16 -7.29
CA TYR A 29 -1.00 4.92 -7.88
C TYR A 29 -1.07 5.35 -9.34
N LEU A 30 -0.54 6.54 -9.66
CA LEU A 30 -0.43 7.01 -11.04
C LEU A 30 0.56 6.16 -11.84
N GLY A 31 1.72 5.81 -11.25
CA GLY A 31 2.68 4.92 -11.91
C GLY A 31 2.07 3.57 -12.28
N MET A 32 1.29 2.98 -11.37
CA MET A 32 0.55 1.73 -11.63
C MET A 32 -0.53 1.96 -12.69
N LYS A 33 -1.26 3.09 -12.67
CA LYS A 33 -2.24 3.43 -13.71
C LYS A 33 -1.63 3.46 -15.10
N ILE A 34 -0.48 4.10 -15.26
CA ILE A 34 0.22 4.22 -16.54
C ILE A 34 0.72 2.86 -17.02
N ALA A 35 1.40 2.10 -16.16
CA ALA A 35 1.98 0.81 -16.55
C ALA A 35 0.90 -0.28 -16.79
N THR A 36 -0.17 -0.27 -15.99
CA THR A 36 -1.28 -1.22 -16.16
C THR A 36 -2.15 -0.94 -17.36
N ALA A 37 -2.03 0.23 -18.00
CA ALA A 37 -2.74 0.51 -19.25
C ALA A 37 -2.32 -0.44 -20.38
N THR A 38 -1.11 -0.99 -20.32
CA THR A 38 -0.59 -1.96 -21.31
C THR A 38 -0.30 -3.33 -20.72
N VAL A 39 0.27 -3.39 -19.52
CA VAL A 39 0.67 -4.67 -18.91
C VAL A 39 -0.37 -5.12 -17.87
N PRO A 40 -0.87 -6.36 -17.95
CA PRO A 40 -1.76 -6.90 -16.93
C PRO A 40 -1.17 -6.80 -15.51
N ALA A 41 -2.03 -6.55 -14.52
CA ALA A 41 -1.60 -6.10 -13.20
C ALA A 41 -0.83 -7.14 -12.38
N PHE A 42 -1.16 -8.43 -12.51
CA PHE A 42 -0.43 -9.48 -11.81
C PHE A 42 0.97 -9.65 -12.40
N TYR A 43 1.10 -9.67 -13.73
CA TYR A 43 2.40 -9.73 -14.40
C TYR A 43 3.27 -8.50 -14.10
N LEU A 44 2.69 -7.31 -14.15
CA LEU A 44 3.41 -6.07 -13.82
C LEU A 44 3.96 -6.12 -12.38
N SER A 45 3.11 -6.53 -11.43
CA SER A 45 3.50 -6.66 -10.02
C SER A 45 4.57 -7.73 -9.84
N ALA A 46 4.44 -8.86 -10.54
CA ALA A 46 5.43 -9.94 -10.53
C ALA A 46 6.81 -9.43 -10.96
N MET A 47 6.92 -8.83 -12.14
CA MET A 47 8.20 -8.33 -12.65
C MET A 47 8.79 -7.24 -11.74
N ARG A 48 7.95 -6.31 -11.28
CA ARG A 48 8.35 -5.21 -10.40
C ARG A 48 8.97 -5.72 -9.10
N PHE A 49 8.25 -6.61 -8.41
CA PHE A 49 8.66 -7.09 -7.09
C PHE A 49 9.71 -8.20 -7.16
N PHE A 50 9.77 -8.95 -8.27
CA PHE A 50 10.88 -9.86 -8.52
C PHE A 50 12.20 -9.10 -8.68
N LEU A 51 12.22 -8.06 -9.53
CA LEU A 51 13.42 -7.24 -9.72
C LEU A 51 13.83 -6.50 -8.44
N ALA A 52 12.88 -5.81 -7.79
CA ALA A 52 13.16 -5.12 -6.53
C ALA A 52 13.60 -6.11 -5.42
N GLY A 53 12.97 -7.28 -5.36
CA GLY A 53 13.28 -8.32 -4.39
C GLY A 53 14.69 -8.89 -4.55
N ILE A 54 15.15 -9.15 -5.79
CA ILE A 54 16.53 -9.61 -6.05
C ILE A 54 17.54 -8.56 -5.60
N VAL A 55 17.34 -7.29 -5.99
CA VAL A 55 18.24 -6.19 -5.62
C VAL A 55 18.29 -6.05 -4.10
N LEU A 56 17.13 -6.05 -3.44
CA LEU A 56 17.06 -5.88 -2.00
C LEU A 56 17.60 -7.11 -1.25
N LEU A 57 17.48 -8.31 -1.80
CA LEU A 57 18.04 -9.54 -1.21
C LEU A 57 19.57 -9.48 -1.24
N ALA A 58 20.16 -9.06 -2.36
CA ALA A 58 21.61 -8.88 -2.47
C ALA A 58 22.13 -7.86 -1.44
N ILE A 59 21.42 -6.73 -1.29
CA ILE A 59 21.74 -5.72 -0.27
C ILE A 59 21.57 -6.28 1.14
N GLY A 60 20.50 -7.04 1.40
CA GLY A 60 20.18 -7.64 2.69
C GLY A 60 21.25 -8.62 3.15
N ILE A 61 21.61 -9.59 2.29
CA ILE A 61 22.66 -10.56 2.58
C ILE A 61 24.00 -9.87 2.86
N TYR A 62 24.35 -8.86 2.05
CA TYR A 62 25.60 -8.11 2.21
C TYR A 62 25.64 -7.29 3.52
N ARG A 63 24.55 -6.59 3.87
CA ARG A 63 24.52 -5.68 5.02
C ARG A 63 24.21 -6.37 6.34
N GLU A 64 23.33 -7.36 6.33
CA GLU A 64 22.85 -8.02 7.54
C GLU A 64 23.71 -9.25 7.89
N GLN A 65 24.53 -9.75 6.94
CA GLN A 65 25.54 -10.81 7.13
C GLN A 65 24.99 -12.10 7.76
N THR A 66 23.69 -12.35 7.58
CA THR A 66 23.00 -13.52 8.11
C THR A 66 22.08 -14.10 7.05
N MET A 67 22.14 -15.43 6.87
CA MET A 67 21.18 -16.13 6.03
C MET A 67 19.92 -16.47 6.84
N PRO A 68 18.73 -16.28 6.27
CA PRO A 68 17.49 -16.64 6.94
C PRO A 68 17.42 -18.16 7.13
N THR A 69 16.93 -18.60 8.30
CA THR A 69 16.53 -19.99 8.47
C THR A 69 15.34 -20.31 7.56
N LEU A 70 15.14 -21.59 7.22
CA LEU A 70 13.98 -22.01 6.42
C LEU A 70 12.65 -21.54 7.03
N ARG A 71 12.51 -21.62 8.36
CA ARG A 71 11.31 -21.15 9.08
C ARG A 71 11.09 -19.64 8.92
N GLN A 72 12.16 -18.85 8.96
CA GLN A 72 12.10 -17.41 8.71
C GLN A 72 11.77 -17.08 7.26
N ALA A 73 12.36 -17.81 6.32
CA ALA A 73 12.05 -17.66 4.90
C ALA A 73 10.58 -17.99 4.61
N LEU A 74 10.06 -19.11 5.12
CA LEU A 74 8.64 -19.47 4.97
C LEU A 74 7.69 -18.45 5.60
N SER A 75 8.03 -17.93 6.77
CA SER A 75 7.23 -16.89 7.44
C SER A 75 7.21 -15.59 6.63
N ALA A 76 8.36 -15.14 6.15
CA ALA A 76 8.47 -13.96 5.30
C ALA A 76 7.78 -14.18 3.95
N SER A 77 7.86 -15.37 3.36
CA SER A 77 7.16 -15.69 2.12
C SER A 77 5.64 -15.63 2.28
N PHE A 78 5.12 -16.21 3.37
CA PHE A 78 3.69 -16.16 3.68
C PHE A 78 3.20 -14.72 3.86
N VAL A 79 3.93 -13.90 4.62
CA VAL A 79 3.64 -12.47 4.76
C VAL A 79 3.72 -11.76 3.39
N GLY A 80 4.72 -12.09 2.57
CA GLY A 80 4.91 -11.51 1.24
C GLY A 80 3.75 -11.78 0.29
N ILE A 81 3.19 -12.99 0.33
CA ILE A 81 1.98 -13.33 -0.42
C ILE A 81 0.81 -12.45 -0.01
N LEU A 82 0.60 -12.24 1.30
CA LEU A 82 -0.49 -11.41 1.81
C LEU A 82 -0.31 -9.91 1.54
N LEU A 83 0.89 -9.39 1.73
CA LEU A 83 1.16 -7.95 1.57
C LEU A 83 1.32 -7.56 0.11
N ILE A 84 2.20 -8.26 -0.60
CA ILE A 84 2.65 -7.87 -1.94
C ILE A 84 1.87 -8.65 -2.98
N GLY A 85 1.83 -9.98 -2.85
CA GLY A 85 1.17 -10.86 -3.82
C GLY A 85 -0.32 -10.57 -3.98
N THR A 86 -1.04 -10.36 -2.89
CA THR A 86 -2.46 -9.99 -2.90
C THR A 86 -2.67 -8.52 -2.59
N GLY A 87 -2.21 -8.02 -1.43
CA GLY A 87 -2.48 -6.64 -1.00
C GLY A 87 -2.10 -5.56 -2.02
N ASN A 88 -0.85 -5.54 -2.49
CA ASN A 88 -0.41 -4.54 -3.47
C ASN A 88 -0.93 -4.83 -4.89
N THR A 89 -0.90 -6.10 -5.32
CA THR A 89 -1.31 -6.46 -6.68
C THR A 89 -2.80 -6.21 -6.94
N THR A 90 -3.67 -6.38 -5.93
CA THR A 90 -5.09 -6.04 -6.06
C THR A 90 -5.32 -4.54 -6.22
N VAL A 91 -4.46 -3.69 -5.64
CA VAL A 91 -4.45 -2.25 -5.90
C VAL A 91 -4.02 -1.97 -7.34
N ALA A 92 -2.96 -2.61 -7.83
CA ALA A 92 -2.53 -2.51 -9.23
C ALA A 92 -3.65 -2.92 -10.20
N LEU A 93 -4.38 -3.99 -9.88
CA LEU A 93 -5.53 -4.44 -10.66
C LEU A 93 -6.66 -3.41 -10.63
N ALA A 94 -6.98 -2.85 -9.46
CA ALA A 94 -8.06 -1.89 -9.35
C ALA A 94 -7.77 -0.57 -10.09
N VAL A 95 -6.53 -0.07 -10.05
CA VAL A 95 -6.18 1.15 -10.80
C VAL A 95 -6.27 0.95 -12.31
N HIS A 96 -6.15 -0.26 -12.84
CA HIS A 96 -6.41 -0.49 -14.26
C HIS A 96 -7.84 -0.03 -14.62
N TYR A 97 -8.83 -0.45 -13.82
CA TYR A 97 -10.25 -0.23 -14.08
C TYR A 97 -10.81 1.08 -13.51
N MET A 98 -10.15 1.70 -12.54
CA MET A 98 -10.67 2.88 -11.82
C MET A 98 -9.65 4.04 -11.85
N PRO A 99 -10.10 5.28 -11.63
CA PRO A 99 -9.17 6.39 -11.40
C PRO A 99 -8.28 6.11 -10.18
N SER A 100 -7.00 6.39 -10.32
CA SER A 100 -5.95 6.06 -9.36
C SER A 100 -6.16 6.74 -8.00
N GLY A 101 -6.65 7.98 -7.99
CA GLY A 101 -7.01 8.69 -6.77
C GLY A 101 -8.17 8.05 -5.99
N LEU A 102 -9.16 7.46 -6.67
CA LEU A 102 -10.28 6.77 -6.01
C LEU A 102 -9.84 5.46 -5.35
N VAL A 103 -8.93 4.72 -6.00
CA VAL A 103 -8.32 3.53 -5.41
C VAL A 103 -7.50 3.90 -4.18
N ALA A 104 -6.75 5.01 -4.22
CA ALA A 104 -6.02 5.49 -3.05
C ALA A 104 -6.93 5.83 -1.86
N LEU A 105 -8.13 6.37 -2.10
CA LEU A 105 -9.14 6.60 -1.06
C LEU A 105 -9.68 5.30 -0.45
N LEU A 106 -9.89 4.25 -1.26
CA LEU A 106 -10.24 2.92 -0.73
C LEU A 106 -9.15 2.36 0.17
N VAL A 107 -7.89 2.52 -0.22
CA VAL A 107 -6.73 2.12 0.58
C VAL A 107 -6.58 2.97 1.84
N ALA A 108 -7.05 4.23 1.84
CA ALA A 108 -7.02 5.10 3.02
C ALA A 108 -7.81 4.52 4.21
N ALA A 109 -8.76 3.62 3.97
CA ALA A 109 -9.49 2.88 5.01
C ALA A 109 -8.65 1.78 5.70
N MET A 110 -7.38 1.59 5.33
CA MET A 110 -6.47 0.60 5.92
C MET A 110 -6.40 0.63 7.47
N PRO A 111 -6.43 1.79 8.17
CA PRO A 111 -6.47 1.80 9.63
C PRO A 111 -7.70 1.09 10.22
N ALA A 112 -8.86 1.17 9.57
CA ALA A 112 -10.07 0.48 10.00
C ALA A 112 -9.87 -1.05 9.99
N TRP A 113 -9.26 -1.57 8.93
CA TRP A 113 -8.93 -3.00 8.81
C TRP A 113 -7.92 -3.44 9.85
N PHE A 114 -6.86 -2.66 10.08
CA PHE A 114 -5.90 -2.95 11.14
C PHE A 114 -6.54 -3.07 12.52
N MET A 115 -7.40 -2.11 12.88
CA MET A 115 -8.01 -2.08 14.21
C MET A 115 -9.09 -3.14 14.37
N GLY A 116 -9.92 -3.35 13.34
CA GLY A 116 -10.95 -4.37 13.35
C GLY A 116 -10.37 -5.79 13.46
N LEU A 117 -9.36 -6.11 12.66
CA LEU A 117 -8.72 -7.43 12.67
C LEU A 117 -7.90 -7.65 13.93
N ASP A 118 -7.15 -6.65 14.41
CA ASP A 118 -6.39 -6.76 15.66
C ASP A 118 -7.32 -6.99 16.86
N TRP A 119 -8.45 -6.28 16.93
CA TRP A 119 -9.47 -6.50 17.96
C TRP A 119 -10.12 -7.88 17.84
N ALA A 120 -10.54 -8.30 16.63
CA ALA A 120 -11.28 -9.55 16.44
C ALA A 120 -10.43 -10.80 16.69
N PHE A 121 -9.16 -10.81 16.26
CA PHE A 121 -8.36 -12.04 16.18
C PHE A 121 -7.07 -12.03 16.98
N PHE A 122 -6.54 -10.87 17.35
CA PHE A 122 -5.19 -10.77 17.90
C PHE A 122 -5.14 -10.19 19.32
N SER A 123 -5.15 -8.87 19.48
CA SER A 123 -5.00 -8.22 20.79
C SER A 123 -6.24 -8.34 21.67
N LYS A 124 -7.42 -8.52 21.08
CA LYS A 124 -8.73 -8.49 21.76
C LYS A 124 -9.02 -7.17 22.50
N ASN A 125 -8.20 -6.13 22.27
CA ASN A 125 -8.40 -4.81 22.84
C ASN A 125 -9.45 -4.06 22.04
N ARG A 126 -10.55 -3.70 22.70
CA ARG A 126 -11.66 -2.98 22.04
C ARG A 126 -11.20 -1.58 21.59
N PRO A 127 -11.47 -1.18 20.33
CA PRO A 127 -11.21 0.17 19.87
C PRO A 127 -11.96 1.22 20.71
N SER A 128 -11.39 2.40 20.85
CA SER A 128 -12.06 3.51 21.54
C SER A 128 -13.30 3.96 20.77
N ALA A 129 -14.24 4.61 21.45
CA ALA A 129 -15.43 5.17 20.81
C ALA A 129 -15.05 6.16 19.69
N THR A 130 -14.02 6.99 19.91
CA THR A 130 -13.48 7.92 18.90
C THR A 130 -12.99 7.18 17.65
N THR A 131 -12.29 6.06 17.86
CA THR A 131 -11.84 5.21 16.76
C THR A 131 -13.02 4.61 16.00
N MET A 132 -14.03 4.08 16.69
CA MET A 132 -15.24 3.53 16.05
C MET A 132 -16.01 4.60 15.26
N MET A 133 -16.12 5.83 15.78
CA MET A 133 -16.70 6.95 15.05
C MET A 133 -15.90 7.29 13.79
N GLY A 134 -14.56 7.34 13.88
CA GLY A 134 -13.71 7.58 12.72
C GLY A 134 -13.86 6.52 11.62
N ILE A 135 -14.00 5.24 12.01
CA ILE A 135 -14.32 4.15 11.07
C ILE A 135 -15.66 4.42 10.37
N GLY A 136 -16.71 4.75 11.14
CA GLY A 136 -18.03 5.04 10.59
C GLY A 136 -18.03 6.21 9.61
N VAL A 137 -17.40 7.32 9.98
CA VAL A 137 -17.24 8.51 9.12
C VAL A 137 -16.50 8.15 7.83
N GLY A 138 -15.39 7.39 7.93
CA GLY A 138 -14.64 6.93 6.76
C GLY A 138 -15.50 6.10 5.80
N PHE A 139 -16.29 5.15 6.32
CA PHE A 139 -17.20 4.35 5.49
C PHE A 139 -18.34 5.16 4.88
N VAL A 140 -18.85 6.19 5.55
CA VAL A 140 -19.81 7.13 4.94
C VAL A 140 -19.19 7.82 3.74
N GLY A 141 -17.94 8.30 3.85
CA GLY A 141 -17.22 8.91 2.74
C GLY A 141 -17.04 7.95 1.56
N LEU A 142 -16.67 6.69 1.82
CA LEU A 142 -16.56 5.67 0.78
C LEU A 142 -17.92 5.32 0.16
N PHE A 143 -18.97 5.18 0.95
CA PHE A 143 -20.32 4.90 0.46
C PHE A 143 -20.83 6.03 -0.45
N LEU A 144 -20.63 7.28 -0.05
CA LEU A 144 -20.95 8.46 -0.85
C LEU A 144 -20.22 8.41 -2.21
N LEU A 145 -18.95 8.03 -2.21
CA LEU A 145 -18.13 7.96 -3.42
C LEU A 145 -18.57 6.85 -4.39
N PHE A 146 -18.83 5.66 -3.87
CA PHE A 146 -19.12 4.45 -4.66
C PHE A 146 -20.61 4.09 -4.69
N ASN A 147 -21.49 5.02 -4.29
CA ASN A 147 -22.92 4.78 -4.10
C ASN A 147 -23.55 4.04 -5.30
N PRO A 148 -23.93 2.76 -5.15
CA PRO A 148 -24.47 1.96 -6.25
C PRO A 148 -25.93 2.32 -6.58
N PHE A 149 -26.61 3.08 -5.71
CA PHE A 149 -28.01 3.48 -5.86
C PHE A 149 -28.18 4.80 -6.63
N ARG A 150 -27.08 5.42 -7.05
CA ARG A 150 -27.12 6.66 -7.83
C ARG A 150 -27.73 6.32 -9.20
N GLN A 151 -28.91 6.87 -9.48
CA GLN A 151 -29.58 6.66 -10.76
C GLN A 151 -28.75 7.27 -11.90
N GLU A 152 -28.61 6.51 -12.98
CA GLU A 152 -27.94 6.79 -14.26
C GLU A 152 -26.43 6.50 -14.37
N ASN A 153 -26.03 6.22 -15.62
CA ASN A 153 -24.72 5.90 -16.21
C ASN A 153 -23.59 6.93 -15.94
N VAL A 154 -23.52 7.50 -14.74
CA VAL A 154 -22.59 8.59 -14.38
C VAL A 154 -21.18 8.05 -14.03
N GLN A 155 -21.06 6.80 -13.60
CA GLN A 155 -19.75 6.20 -13.32
C GLN A 155 -19.16 5.56 -14.58
N SER A 156 -18.02 6.09 -15.04
CA SER A 156 -17.29 5.58 -16.21
C SER A 156 -16.43 4.34 -15.89
N PHE A 157 -16.57 3.75 -14.70
CA PHE A 157 -15.76 2.63 -14.23
C PHE A 157 -16.63 1.58 -13.50
N PRO A 158 -16.24 0.30 -13.53
CA PRO A 158 -16.97 -0.75 -12.82
C PRO A 158 -16.72 -0.70 -11.30
N LEU A 159 -17.69 -1.19 -10.52
CA LEU A 159 -17.61 -1.23 -9.05
C LEU A 159 -16.98 -2.51 -8.47
N TRP A 160 -16.87 -3.60 -9.24
CA TRP A 160 -16.25 -4.84 -8.75
C TRP A 160 -14.82 -4.68 -8.19
N PRO A 161 -13.95 -3.77 -8.68
CA PRO A 161 -12.60 -3.62 -8.12
C PRO A 161 -12.62 -3.08 -6.69
N VAL A 162 -13.70 -2.45 -6.22
CA VAL A 162 -13.88 -2.04 -4.82
C VAL A 162 -13.76 -3.25 -3.89
N LEU A 163 -14.42 -4.36 -4.22
CA LEU A 163 -14.36 -5.59 -3.43
C LEU A 163 -12.95 -6.17 -3.42
N ILE A 164 -12.26 -6.09 -4.54
CA ILE A 164 -10.89 -6.61 -4.68
C ILE A 164 -9.90 -5.79 -3.85
N VAL A 165 -10.03 -4.46 -3.81
CA VAL A 165 -9.21 -3.60 -2.92
C VAL A 165 -9.53 -3.85 -1.46
N ILE A 166 -10.80 -4.10 -1.10
CA ILE A 166 -11.19 -4.47 0.27
C ILE A 166 -10.51 -5.77 0.69
N LEU A 167 -10.57 -6.81 -0.15
CA LEU A 167 -9.87 -8.07 0.10
C LEU A 167 -8.34 -7.85 0.21
N GLY A 168 -7.78 -7.04 -0.68
CA GLY A 168 -6.37 -6.63 -0.62
C GLY A 168 -5.99 -5.96 0.70
N ASN A 169 -6.80 -5.01 1.18
CA ASN A 169 -6.58 -4.32 2.45
C ASN A 169 -6.68 -5.28 3.65
N ILE A 170 -7.60 -6.25 3.62
CA ILE A 170 -7.71 -7.29 4.65
C ILE A 170 -6.46 -8.17 4.66
N CYS A 171 -6.00 -8.64 3.49
CA CYS A 171 -4.77 -9.42 3.38
C CYS A 171 -3.56 -8.61 3.88
N TRP A 172 -3.45 -7.35 3.48
CA TRP A 172 -2.37 -6.45 3.90
C TRP A 172 -2.36 -6.27 5.42
N ALA A 173 -3.51 -5.92 6.00
CA ALA A 173 -3.62 -5.71 7.45
C ALA A 173 -3.32 -6.99 8.22
N THR A 174 -3.84 -8.14 7.77
CA THR A 174 -3.59 -9.45 8.38
C THR A 174 -2.10 -9.80 8.34
N GLY A 175 -1.47 -9.74 7.16
CA GLY A 175 -0.05 -10.05 7.00
C GLY A 175 0.82 -9.15 7.88
N SER A 176 0.48 -7.85 7.94
CA SER A 176 1.20 -6.87 8.76
C SER A 176 1.06 -7.15 10.27
N LEU A 177 -0.12 -7.58 10.73
CA LEU A 177 -0.34 -8.00 12.11
C LEU A 177 0.39 -9.32 12.44
N MET A 178 0.67 -10.17 11.45
CA MET A 178 1.40 -11.41 11.67
C MET A 178 2.91 -11.23 11.77
N VAL A 179 3.49 -10.19 11.17
CA VAL A 179 4.94 -9.89 11.22
C VAL A 179 5.53 -9.98 12.64
N PRO A 180 5.01 -9.29 13.68
CA PRO A 180 5.58 -9.36 15.03
C PRO A 180 5.33 -10.70 15.75
N ARG A 181 4.53 -11.59 15.16
CA ARG A 181 4.09 -12.87 15.76
C ARG A 181 4.73 -14.09 15.09
N LEU A 182 5.49 -13.87 14.02
CA LEU A 182 6.19 -14.91 13.27
C LEU A 182 7.71 -14.77 13.46
N PRO A 183 8.47 -15.87 13.32
CA PRO A 183 9.92 -15.77 13.25
C PRO A 183 10.30 -15.11 11.93
N MET A 184 10.69 -13.85 11.96
CA MET A 184 11.05 -13.10 10.76
C MET A 184 12.57 -13.04 10.57
N PRO A 185 13.07 -12.99 9.32
CA PRO A 185 14.45 -12.62 9.03
C PRO A 185 14.75 -11.19 9.50
N PRO A 186 16.02 -10.77 9.49
CA PRO A 186 16.38 -9.36 9.54
C PRO A 186 15.67 -8.55 8.46
N GLN A 187 15.50 -7.25 8.69
CA GLN A 187 14.44 -6.46 8.06
C GLN A 187 14.58 -6.29 6.55
N ILE A 188 15.81 -6.06 6.05
CA ILE A 188 16.06 -5.88 4.62
C ILE A 188 15.84 -7.22 3.92
N THR A 189 16.45 -8.29 4.44
CA THR A 189 16.26 -9.66 3.94
C THR A 189 14.80 -10.10 4.00
N SER A 190 14.08 -9.77 5.07
CA SER A 190 12.66 -10.06 5.23
C SER A 190 11.81 -9.36 4.18
N THR A 191 12.06 -8.07 3.95
CA THR A 191 11.36 -7.29 2.91
C THR A 191 11.66 -7.85 1.52
N ALA A 192 12.92 -8.23 1.27
CA ALA A 192 13.32 -8.83 0.01
C ALA A 192 12.61 -10.18 -0.26
N ILE A 193 12.55 -11.07 0.74
CA ILE A 193 11.84 -12.35 0.63
C ILE A 193 10.34 -12.12 0.44
N GLN A 194 9.75 -11.15 1.14
CA GLN A 194 8.35 -10.77 0.95
C GLN A 194 8.08 -10.31 -0.49
N MET A 195 8.96 -9.48 -1.06
CA MET A 195 8.87 -9.02 -2.45
C MET A 195 8.99 -10.18 -3.44
N LEU A 196 9.97 -11.07 -3.25
CA LEU A 196 10.18 -12.23 -4.10
C LEU A 196 9.00 -13.19 -4.06
N ALA A 197 8.54 -13.57 -2.86
CA ALA A 197 7.43 -14.50 -2.70
C ALA A 197 6.12 -13.91 -3.21
N GLY A 198 5.85 -12.63 -2.93
CA GLY A 198 4.69 -11.92 -3.48
C GLY A 198 4.74 -11.81 -5.00
N GLY A 199 5.92 -11.52 -5.57
CA GLY A 199 6.13 -11.46 -7.02
C GLY A 199 5.97 -12.82 -7.70
N ILE A 200 6.49 -13.90 -7.10
CA ILE A 200 6.30 -15.28 -7.59
C ILE A 200 4.82 -15.66 -7.54
N PHE A 201 4.13 -15.37 -6.44
CA PHE A 201 2.69 -15.61 -6.34
C PHE A 201 1.92 -14.86 -7.42
N ALA A 202 2.20 -13.57 -7.62
CA ALA A 202 1.58 -12.79 -8.69
C ALA A 202 1.89 -13.37 -10.08
N LEU A 203 3.10 -13.87 -10.31
CA LEU A 203 3.47 -14.52 -11.57
C LEU A 203 2.65 -15.79 -11.82
N LEU A 204 2.47 -16.62 -10.79
CA LEU A 204 1.67 -17.84 -10.87
C LEU A 204 0.20 -17.53 -11.19
N VAL A 205 -0.37 -16.51 -10.55
CA VAL A 205 -1.73 -16.04 -10.86
C VAL A 205 -1.80 -15.51 -12.30
N SER A 206 -0.82 -14.71 -12.71
CA SER A 206 -0.73 -14.17 -14.07
C SER A 206 -0.72 -15.27 -15.14
N PHE A 207 0.01 -16.37 -14.94
CA PHE A 207 -0.01 -17.48 -15.90
C PHE A 207 -1.39 -18.14 -16.06
N ILE A 208 -2.23 -18.09 -15.03
CA ILE A 208 -3.58 -18.66 -15.07
C ILE A 208 -4.58 -17.65 -15.65
N THR A 209 -4.41 -16.35 -15.37
CA THR A 209 -5.42 -15.33 -15.65
C THR A 209 -5.07 -14.36 -16.79
N GLU A 210 -3.80 -14.26 -17.19
CA GLU A 210 -3.26 -13.20 -18.08
C GLU A 210 -2.41 -13.79 -19.22
N HIS A 211 -3.02 -14.58 -20.10
CA HIS A 211 -2.35 -15.38 -21.14
C HIS A 211 -1.38 -14.62 -22.08
N ASN A 212 -1.61 -13.33 -22.34
CA ASN A 212 -0.79 -12.52 -23.24
C ASN A 212 0.18 -11.57 -22.52
N ALA A 213 0.35 -11.72 -21.20
CA ALA A 213 1.06 -10.73 -20.39
C ALA A 213 2.53 -10.53 -20.78
N THR A 214 3.22 -11.59 -21.20
CA THR A 214 4.62 -11.53 -21.66
C THR A 214 4.76 -10.64 -22.89
N THR A 215 3.91 -10.84 -23.89
CA THR A 215 3.88 -10.01 -25.11
C THR A 215 3.57 -8.55 -24.77
N SER A 216 2.52 -8.32 -23.96
CA SER A 216 2.15 -6.97 -23.52
C SER A 216 3.27 -6.25 -22.76
N PHE A 217 4.09 -6.98 -22.00
CA PHE A 217 5.25 -6.43 -21.30
C PHE A 217 6.39 -6.05 -22.24
N LEU A 218 6.68 -6.86 -23.24
CA LEU A 218 7.71 -6.59 -24.24
C LEU A 218 7.33 -5.43 -25.18
N GLU A 219 6.04 -5.31 -25.50
CA GLU A 219 5.48 -4.25 -26.35
C GLU A 219 5.10 -2.98 -25.58
N MET A 220 5.42 -2.92 -24.28
CA MET A 220 5.08 -1.77 -23.44
C MET A 220 5.72 -0.49 -23.99
N PRO A 221 4.94 0.61 -24.16
CA PRO A 221 5.46 1.87 -24.67
C PRO A 221 6.43 2.52 -23.69
N HIS A 222 7.18 3.52 -24.17
CA HIS A 222 8.19 4.22 -23.37
C HIS A 222 7.63 4.79 -22.04
N SER A 223 6.41 5.32 -22.05
CA SER A 223 5.73 5.80 -20.84
C SER A 223 5.51 4.70 -19.81
N GLY A 224 5.15 3.49 -20.25
CA GLY A 224 5.00 2.30 -19.42
C GLY A 224 6.33 1.85 -18.82
N TRP A 225 7.41 1.84 -19.60
CA TRP A 225 8.76 1.53 -19.08
C TRP A 225 9.25 2.54 -18.04
N MET A 226 9.04 3.84 -18.28
CA MET A 226 9.35 4.88 -17.29
C MET A 226 8.57 4.65 -15.99
N ALA A 227 7.26 4.38 -16.09
CA ALA A 227 6.43 4.08 -14.94
C ALA A 227 6.86 2.80 -14.22
N TYR A 228 7.22 1.74 -14.96
CA TYR A 228 7.72 0.49 -14.41
C TYR A 228 9.03 0.69 -13.62
N PHE A 229 10.03 1.33 -14.21
CA PHE A 229 11.30 1.58 -13.51
C PHE A 229 11.13 2.54 -12.33
N TYR A 230 10.25 3.53 -12.45
CA TYR A 230 9.85 4.38 -11.34
C TYR A 230 9.27 3.53 -10.19
N LEU A 231 8.33 2.63 -10.49
CA LEU A 231 7.72 1.75 -9.50
C LEU A 231 8.73 0.78 -8.86
N VAL A 232 9.72 0.28 -9.60
CA VAL A 232 10.79 -0.60 -9.09
C VAL A 232 11.73 0.17 -8.17
N PHE A 233 12.41 1.21 -8.68
CA PHE A 233 13.49 1.86 -7.94
C PHE A 233 12.97 2.84 -6.90
N ILE A 234 12.00 3.67 -7.25
CA ILE A 234 11.48 4.70 -6.36
C ILE A 234 10.39 4.11 -5.47
N GLY A 235 9.36 3.52 -6.09
CA GLY A 235 8.21 2.96 -5.38
C GLY A 235 8.58 1.82 -4.43
N SER A 236 9.30 0.81 -4.93
CA SER A 236 9.64 -0.39 -4.16
C SER A 236 10.91 -0.21 -3.34
N LEU A 237 12.06 0.08 -3.95
CA LEU A 237 13.32 0.11 -3.19
C LEU A 237 13.40 1.31 -2.24
N VAL A 238 13.28 2.54 -2.73
CA VAL A 238 13.37 3.74 -1.88
C VAL A 238 12.18 3.82 -0.92
N GLY A 239 10.96 3.60 -1.41
CA GLY A 239 9.75 3.65 -0.60
C GLY A 239 9.75 2.66 0.57
N TYR A 240 9.96 1.37 0.31
CA TYR A 240 9.98 0.38 1.39
C TYR A 240 11.17 0.56 2.33
N THR A 241 12.36 0.93 1.83
CA THR A 241 13.52 1.19 2.70
C THR A 241 13.27 2.38 3.63
N SER A 242 12.67 3.46 3.11
CA SER A 242 12.30 4.64 3.91
C SER A 242 11.26 4.29 4.97
N TYR A 243 10.21 3.57 4.60
CA TYR A 243 9.18 3.11 5.53
C TYR A 243 9.74 2.16 6.60
N SER A 244 10.59 1.22 6.18
CA SER A 244 11.31 0.28 7.04
C SER A 244 12.15 1.01 8.09
N TRP A 245 12.82 2.11 7.72
CA TRP A 245 13.55 2.95 8.67
C TRP A 245 12.60 3.69 9.62
N LEU A 246 11.50 4.25 9.11
CA LEU A 246 10.52 5.01 9.91
C LEU A 246 9.86 4.17 10.99
N THR A 247 9.53 2.91 10.71
CA THR A 247 8.91 2.02 11.71
C THR A 247 9.81 1.74 12.93
N ARG A 248 11.12 1.98 12.81
CA ARG A 248 12.09 1.83 13.90
C ARG A 248 12.46 3.15 14.59
N ASN A 249 12.45 4.24 13.84
CA ASN A 249 13.04 5.51 14.27
C ASN A 249 12.04 6.66 14.44
N ALA A 250 10.77 6.45 14.07
CA ALA A 250 9.72 7.46 14.19
C ALA A 250 8.55 6.95 15.06
N PRO A 251 7.85 7.85 15.78
CA PRO A 251 6.68 7.47 16.56
C PRO A 251 5.62 6.81 15.65
N PRO A 252 4.97 5.71 16.08
CA PRO A 252 3.94 5.04 15.28
C PRO A 252 2.80 5.96 14.83
N LYS A 253 2.42 6.92 15.69
CA LYS A 253 1.42 7.95 15.35
C LYS A 253 1.85 8.80 14.16
N LEU A 254 3.14 9.14 14.06
CA LEU A 254 3.72 9.93 12.97
C LEU A 254 3.96 9.10 11.71
N THR A 255 4.34 7.83 11.84
CA THR A 255 4.49 6.94 10.69
C THR A 255 3.14 6.64 10.04
N ALA A 256 2.06 6.47 10.81
CA ALA A 256 0.71 6.19 10.27
C ALA A 256 0.11 7.33 9.42
N THR A 257 0.75 8.49 9.44
CA THR A 257 0.31 9.73 8.80
C THR A 257 0.29 9.67 7.27
N TYR A 258 1.13 8.82 6.67
CA TYR A 258 1.12 8.65 5.21
C TYR A 258 -0.26 8.23 4.69
N ALA A 259 -1.04 7.50 5.50
CA ALA A 259 -2.34 6.96 5.11
C ALA A 259 -3.36 8.04 4.70
N TYR A 260 -3.22 9.28 5.21
CA TYR A 260 -4.09 10.40 4.84
C TYR A 260 -3.47 11.36 3.81
N ILE A 261 -2.14 11.36 3.64
CA ILE A 261 -1.49 12.18 2.61
C ILE A 261 -1.47 11.49 1.24
N ASN A 262 -1.26 10.17 1.21
CA ASN A 262 -1.17 9.42 -0.05
C ASN A 262 -2.39 9.62 -0.97
N PRO A 263 -3.66 9.60 -0.48
CA PRO A 263 -4.81 9.83 -1.34
C PRO A 263 -4.86 11.24 -1.92
N ILE A 264 -4.39 12.25 -1.17
CA ILE A 264 -4.30 13.64 -1.65
C ILE A 264 -3.30 13.73 -2.81
N VAL A 265 -2.12 13.13 -2.62
CA VAL A 265 -1.08 13.07 -3.67
C VAL A 265 -1.57 12.30 -4.89
N ALA A 266 -2.24 11.16 -4.68
CA ALA A 266 -2.78 10.34 -5.77
C ALA A 266 -3.85 11.10 -6.56
N LEU A 267 -4.80 11.77 -5.90
CA LEU A 267 -5.80 12.62 -6.55
C LEU A 267 -5.15 13.76 -7.32
N PHE A 268 -4.20 14.48 -6.72
CA PHE A 268 -3.52 15.59 -7.36
C PHE A 268 -2.76 15.15 -8.61
N LEU A 269 -1.98 14.06 -8.53
CA LEU A 269 -1.21 13.57 -9.68
C LEU A 269 -2.11 12.93 -10.74
N GLY A 270 -3.16 12.22 -10.33
CA GLY A 270 -4.20 11.71 -11.23
C GLY A 270 -4.82 12.84 -12.06
N TRP A 271 -5.14 13.97 -11.44
CA TRP A 271 -5.65 15.15 -12.13
C TRP A 271 -4.61 15.88 -12.98
N ALA A 272 -3.44 16.19 -12.41
CA ALA A 272 -2.44 17.04 -13.04
C ALA A 272 -1.70 16.35 -14.20
N ILE A 273 -1.52 15.02 -14.13
CA ILE A 273 -0.72 14.25 -15.09
C ILE A 273 -1.53 13.11 -15.71
N GLY A 274 -2.38 12.45 -14.92
CA GLY A 274 -3.17 11.29 -15.36
C GLY A 274 -4.44 11.62 -16.16
N ASN A 275 -4.75 12.91 -16.36
CA ASN A 275 -5.99 13.39 -16.97
C ASN A 275 -7.27 12.85 -16.29
N GLU A 276 -7.21 12.55 -15.00
CA GLU A 276 -8.36 12.11 -14.21
C GLU A 276 -9.22 13.31 -13.80
N SER A 277 -10.54 13.15 -13.86
CA SER A 277 -11.48 14.21 -13.46
C SER A 277 -11.72 14.19 -11.95
N ILE A 278 -11.48 15.32 -11.28
CA ILE A 278 -11.86 15.52 -9.89
C ILE A 278 -13.20 16.23 -9.86
N THR A 279 -14.26 15.51 -9.47
CA THR A 279 -15.58 16.10 -9.28
C THR A 279 -15.74 16.65 -7.86
N ALA A 280 -16.70 17.56 -7.65
CA ALA A 280 -17.04 18.03 -6.32
C ALA A 280 -17.37 16.87 -5.35
N MET A 281 -17.98 15.81 -5.86
CA MET A 281 -18.29 14.60 -5.08
C MET A 281 -17.02 13.90 -4.59
N VAL A 282 -16.00 13.80 -5.44
CA VAL A 282 -14.70 13.20 -5.08
C VAL A 282 -14.04 14.02 -3.97
N ILE A 283 -14.09 15.35 -4.05
CA ILE A 283 -13.53 16.24 -3.02
C ILE A 283 -14.26 16.03 -1.69
N VAL A 284 -15.60 16.09 -1.69
CA VAL A 284 -16.42 15.89 -0.47
C VAL A 284 -16.15 14.52 0.15
N ALA A 285 -16.17 13.46 -0.65
CA ALA A 285 -15.89 12.11 -0.18
C ALA A 285 -14.46 11.98 0.36
N ALA A 286 -13.46 12.53 -0.33
CA ALA A 286 -12.08 12.53 0.12
C ALA A 286 -11.92 13.24 1.48
N THR A 287 -12.54 14.41 1.65
CA THR A 287 -12.54 15.14 2.92
C THR A 287 -13.16 14.31 4.04
N ILE A 288 -14.28 13.63 3.79
CA ILE A 288 -14.95 12.77 4.78
C ILE A 288 -14.08 11.55 5.13
N VAL A 289 -13.53 10.86 4.12
CA VAL A 289 -12.64 9.70 4.33
C VAL A 289 -11.41 10.09 5.15
N ILE A 290 -10.73 11.16 4.74
CA ILE A 290 -9.54 11.67 5.44
C ILE A 290 -9.89 12.12 6.85
N GLY A 291 -11.00 12.83 7.04
CA GLY A 291 -11.50 13.23 8.36
C GLY A 291 -11.77 12.03 9.27
N GLY A 292 -12.40 10.97 8.74
CA GLY A 292 -12.60 9.71 9.46
C GLY A 292 -11.27 9.06 9.87
N VAL A 293 -10.28 9.04 8.98
CA VAL A 293 -8.93 8.53 9.27
C VAL A 293 -8.22 9.34 10.35
N VAL A 294 -8.31 10.67 10.32
CA VAL A 294 -7.76 11.55 11.36
C VAL A 294 -8.44 11.29 12.71
N LEU A 295 -9.77 11.12 12.75
CA LEU A 295 -10.47 10.76 13.98
C LEU A 295 -9.99 9.41 14.53
N MET A 296 -9.76 8.42 13.65
CA MET A 296 -9.23 7.12 14.04
C MET A 296 -7.86 7.23 14.71
N THR A 297 -6.96 8.07 14.19
CA THR A 297 -5.60 8.23 14.73
C THR A 297 -5.59 9.03 16.04
N LEU A 298 -6.47 10.02 16.20
CA LEU A 298 -6.64 10.76 17.46
C LEU A 298 -7.21 9.88 18.58
N GLY A 299 -8.04 8.89 18.25
CA GLY A 299 -8.62 7.94 19.20
C GLY A 299 -7.63 6.92 19.78
N LYS A 300 -6.42 6.80 19.22
CA LYS A 300 -5.35 5.94 19.77
C LYS A 300 -4.66 6.67 20.92
N LYS A 301 -4.92 6.22 22.16
CA LYS A 301 -4.12 6.59 23.35
C LYS A 301 -2.70 6.09 23.16
#